data_AF-A0A2N2LSZ8-F1
#
_entry.id   AF-A0A2N2LSZ8-F1
#
_cell.length_a   1.000
_cell.length_b   1.000
_cell.length_c   1.000
_cell.angle_alpha   90.00
_cell.angle_beta   90.00
_cell.angle_gamma   90.00
#
_symmetry.space_group_name_H-M   'P 1'
#
loop_
_entity.id
_entity.type
_entity.pdbx_description
1 polymer ?
#
loop_
_entity_poly.entity_id
_entity_poly.type
_entity_poly.pdbx_seq_one_letter_code
_entity_poly.pdbx_strand_id
1 'polypeptide(L)'
;KCMRVAGKHNDLEDVGKDDSHHTFFEMLGNWSFGDYYKKEAIAWAWELLTKEWGIDPKFLYTSVFKDDKGNLPTDEDATNYWKEQPGMDPSHVLYFGRKDNFWEMAETGPCGPCSEIHMDRGPAACEKQGVPGHMCAVNGDCTRYLEIWNLVFIQYNRVSLTQFDPLAATHVDTGMGLDRIVSIMQNKNSNYRTDLLYPLVDRIRSLANKTVEEMDANFTPYRVIADHTRAVTFLIGDGVVPGNMGRNYICRMIIRRAARFGAKLGLTEPFLAKIAEVVINNYGEAYPELEKNRIAILDNLTREEKRFARTVEEGYGYLDELLNELKKTGGKVLDGNKAFELYATHGLPFELTRDVAQEQDLNVDEAGF
;
A
#
# COMPACT_ATOMS: atom_id res chain seq x y z
N LYS A 1 0.02 0.25 -13.00
CA LYS A 1 1.23 0.00 -12.17
C LYS A 1 1.47 1.17 -11.24
N CYS A 2 1.28 0.99 -9.93
CA CYS A 2 1.47 2.03 -8.93
C CYS A 2 2.47 1.56 -7.88
N MET A 3 3.25 2.51 -7.33
CA MET A 3 4.18 2.22 -6.25
C MET A 3 4.11 3.33 -5.19
N ARG A 4 3.94 2.93 -3.92
CA ARG A 4 3.79 3.84 -2.77
C ARG A 4 4.80 3.49 -1.67
N VAL A 5 6.00 4.03 -1.82
CA VAL A 5 7.16 3.71 -0.96
C VAL A 5 7.95 4.95 -0.53
N ALA A 6 7.50 6.15 -0.90
CA ALA A 6 8.14 7.42 -0.58
C ALA A 6 7.16 8.59 -0.79
N GLY A 7 7.47 9.75 -0.18
CA GLY A 7 6.71 10.98 -0.35
C GLY A 7 5.37 10.99 0.40
N LYS A 8 4.40 11.78 -0.10
CA LYS A 8 3.08 11.98 0.53
C LYS A 8 2.25 10.68 0.63
N HIS A 9 2.50 9.71 -0.24
CA HIS A 9 1.80 8.44 -0.31
C HIS A 9 2.79 7.29 -0.09
N ASN A 10 3.17 7.06 1.16
CA ASN A 10 4.13 6.04 1.56
C ASN A 10 3.47 4.98 2.44
N ASP A 11 3.21 3.80 1.86
CA ASP A 11 2.54 2.70 2.56
C ASP A 11 3.56 1.66 3.05
N LEU A 12 4.87 1.89 2.84
CA LEU A 12 5.94 0.92 3.11
C LEU A 12 5.92 0.38 4.55
N GLU A 13 5.57 1.22 5.52
CA GLU A 13 5.59 0.87 6.94
C GLU A 13 4.41 -0.02 7.37
N ASP A 14 3.30 0.04 6.63
CA ASP A 14 2.08 -0.72 6.90
C ASP A 14 2.08 -2.08 6.18
N VAL A 15 2.88 -2.20 5.11
CA VAL A 15 3.03 -3.43 4.33
C VAL A 15 3.44 -4.60 5.24
N GLY A 16 2.59 -5.62 5.22
CA GLY A 16 2.76 -6.84 6.00
C GLY A 16 2.32 -6.75 7.45
N LYS A 17 1.99 -5.56 7.98
CA LYS A 17 1.32 -5.42 9.27
C LYS A 17 -0.18 -5.70 9.13
N ASP A 18 -0.79 -5.15 8.08
CA ASP A 18 -2.18 -5.43 7.72
C ASP A 18 -2.34 -6.24 6.43
N ASP A 19 -3.60 -6.43 6.05
CA ASP A 19 -4.04 -7.30 4.97
C ASP A 19 -4.36 -6.57 3.66
N SER A 20 -4.09 -5.26 3.58
CA SER A 20 -4.59 -4.38 2.52
C SER A 20 -3.55 -3.46 1.88
N HIS A 21 -2.50 -3.08 2.59
CA HIS A 21 -1.45 -2.18 2.08
C HIS A 21 -0.36 -2.93 1.32
N HIS A 22 0.08 -2.34 0.21
CA HIS A 22 1.07 -2.89 -0.71
C HIS A 22 2.08 -1.83 -1.10
N THR A 23 3.34 -2.22 -1.32
CA THR A 23 4.32 -1.31 -1.94
C THR A 23 4.03 -1.11 -3.41
N PHE A 24 3.65 -2.19 -4.12
CA PHE A 24 3.21 -2.18 -5.51
C PHE A 24 1.79 -2.71 -5.59
N PHE A 25 0.95 -2.04 -6.38
CA PHE A 25 -0.41 -2.49 -6.67
C PHE A 25 -0.86 -2.00 -8.04
N GLU A 26 -1.97 -2.54 -8.51
CA GLU A 26 -2.63 -2.10 -9.73
C GLU A 26 -3.82 -1.22 -9.41
N MET A 27 -3.85 -0.06 -10.05
CA MET A 27 -4.97 0.88 -9.96
C MET A 27 -5.74 0.82 -11.27
N LEU A 28 -6.99 0.36 -11.19
CA LEU A 28 -7.96 0.46 -12.25
C LEU A 28 -8.51 1.88 -12.25
N GLY A 29 -8.54 2.53 -13.41
CA GLY A 29 -9.00 3.92 -13.50
C GLY A 29 -9.67 4.21 -14.83
N ASN A 30 -10.56 5.19 -14.79
CA ASN A 30 -11.13 5.85 -15.95
C ASN A 30 -10.96 7.36 -15.79
N TRP A 31 -10.72 8.04 -16.92
CA TRP A 31 -10.42 9.46 -16.93
C TRP A 31 -11.36 10.22 -17.86
N SER A 32 -11.67 11.47 -17.51
CA SER A 32 -12.35 12.43 -18.38
C SER A 32 -11.48 13.66 -18.53
N PHE A 33 -11.17 14.03 -19.77
CA PHE A 33 -10.44 15.25 -20.09
C PHE A 33 -11.38 16.32 -20.67
N GLY A 34 -12.27 16.87 -19.85
CA GLY A 34 -13.18 17.94 -20.26
C GLY A 34 -14.41 17.44 -21.03
N ASP A 35 -14.80 16.19 -20.81
CA ASP A 35 -15.93 15.53 -21.48
C ASP A 35 -17.08 15.29 -20.48
N TYR A 36 -17.15 14.11 -19.86
CA TYR A 36 -18.11 13.79 -18.79
C TYR A 36 -17.60 14.23 -17.41
N TYR A 37 -18.50 14.30 -16.43
CA TYR A 37 -18.14 14.73 -15.07
C TYR A 37 -18.79 13.84 -13.99
N LYS A 38 -19.23 14.44 -12.87
CA LYS A 38 -19.69 13.71 -11.67
C LYS A 38 -20.82 12.73 -11.95
N LYS A 39 -21.83 13.16 -12.71
CA LYS A 39 -23.05 12.38 -12.94
C LYS A 39 -22.73 11.05 -13.61
N GLU A 40 -22.01 11.09 -14.72
CA GLU A 40 -21.63 9.91 -15.48
C GLU A 40 -20.61 9.05 -14.72
N ALA A 41 -19.61 9.68 -14.08
CA ALA A 41 -18.59 8.96 -13.32
C ALA A 41 -19.19 8.15 -12.16
N ILE A 42 -20.11 8.76 -11.40
CA ILE A 42 -20.84 8.08 -10.32
C ILE A 42 -21.71 6.96 -10.85
N ALA A 43 -22.47 7.21 -11.93
CA ALA A 43 -23.36 6.22 -12.52
C ALA A 43 -22.60 4.99 -13.03
N TRP A 44 -21.47 5.17 -13.73
CA TRP A 44 -20.68 4.05 -14.24
C TRP A 44 -19.95 3.28 -13.16
N ALA A 45 -19.42 3.96 -12.13
CA ALA A 45 -18.82 3.27 -10.98
C ALA A 45 -19.86 2.40 -10.28
N TRP A 46 -21.07 2.94 -10.08
CA TRP A 46 -22.18 2.19 -9.47
C TRP A 46 -22.65 1.02 -10.34
N GLU A 47 -22.81 1.25 -11.65
CA GLU A 47 -23.21 0.22 -12.61
C GLU A 47 -22.21 -0.95 -12.62
N LEU A 48 -20.91 -0.65 -12.69
CA LEU A 48 -19.88 -1.69 -12.69
C LEU A 48 -19.95 -2.54 -11.42
N LEU A 49 -20.00 -1.90 -10.25
CA LEU A 49 -20.00 -2.61 -8.96
C LEU A 49 -21.28 -3.44 -8.77
N THR A 50 -22.45 -2.84 -9.00
CA THR A 50 -23.73 -3.43 -8.59
C THR A 50 -24.38 -4.30 -9.65
N LYS A 51 -24.27 -3.92 -10.92
CA LYS A 51 -24.92 -4.63 -12.03
C LYS A 51 -23.97 -5.61 -12.70
N GLU A 52 -22.79 -5.16 -13.11
CA GLU A 52 -21.86 -6.02 -13.86
C GLU A 52 -21.13 -7.00 -12.94
N TRP A 53 -20.73 -6.56 -11.74
CA TRP A 53 -20.07 -7.40 -10.73
C TRP A 53 -21.02 -7.96 -9.67
N GLY A 54 -22.26 -7.49 -9.61
CA GLY A 54 -23.29 -8.07 -8.75
C GLY A 54 -23.09 -7.83 -7.26
N ILE A 55 -22.34 -6.80 -6.85
CA ILE A 55 -22.19 -6.43 -5.45
C ILE A 55 -23.51 -5.87 -4.94
N ASP A 56 -24.03 -6.44 -3.85
CA ASP A 56 -25.28 -5.99 -3.25
C ASP A 56 -25.14 -4.55 -2.72
N PRO A 57 -25.94 -3.58 -3.23
CA PRO A 57 -25.91 -2.18 -2.84
C PRO A 57 -25.94 -1.92 -1.33
N LYS A 58 -26.59 -2.78 -0.54
CA LYS A 58 -26.72 -2.57 0.91
C LYS A 58 -25.39 -2.61 1.66
N PHE A 59 -24.35 -3.17 1.05
CA PHE A 59 -23.00 -3.19 1.63
C PHE A 59 -22.14 -2.01 1.17
N LEU A 60 -22.62 -1.22 0.21
CA LEU A 60 -21.89 -0.08 -0.31
C LEU A 60 -22.26 1.19 0.45
N TYR A 61 -21.22 1.97 0.76
CA TYR A 61 -21.29 3.28 1.37
C TYR A 61 -20.50 4.24 0.52
N THR A 62 -20.92 5.50 0.47
CA THR A 62 -20.20 6.53 -0.28
C THR A 62 -19.87 7.72 0.60
N SER A 63 -18.72 8.32 0.35
CA SER A 63 -18.26 9.53 1.02
C SER A 63 -18.29 10.70 0.03
N VAL A 64 -18.66 11.90 0.48
CA VAL A 64 -18.70 13.12 -0.33
C VAL A 64 -18.09 14.30 0.43
N PHE A 65 -17.52 15.23 -0.31
CA PHE A 65 -16.81 16.37 0.27
C PHE A 65 -17.73 17.37 0.97
N LYS A 66 -17.40 17.68 2.23
CA LYS A 66 -17.92 18.81 2.98
C LYS A 66 -16.77 19.61 3.56
N ASP A 67 -16.63 20.86 3.15
CA ASP A 67 -15.52 21.67 3.61
C ASP A 67 -15.58 21.95 5.13
N ASP A 68 -14.49 21.61 5.81
CA ASP A 68 -14.28 21.84 7.24
C ASP A 68 -13.54 23.17 7.51
N LYS A 69 -13.03 23.83 6.47
CA LYS A 69 -12.31 25.13 6.58
C LYS A 69 -13.11 26.34 6.11
N GLY A 70 -14.26 26.13 5.48
CA GLY A 70 -15.23 27.16 5.11
C GLY A 70 -14.90 28.04 3.90
N ASN A 71 -13.90 27.68 3.09
CA ASN A 71 -13.52 28.43 1.88
C ASN A 71 -13.74 27.67 0.56
N LEU A 72 -14.32 26.47 0.62
CA LEU A 72 -14.79 25.70 -0.54
C LEU A 72 -16.25 25.25 -0.30
N PRO A 73 -17.07 25.13 -1.37
CA PRO A 73 -18.43 24.64 -1.24
C PRO A 73 -18.46 23.14 -0.91
N THR A 74 -19.55 22.70 -0.26
CA THR A 74 -19.89 21.28 -0.10
C THR A 74 -20.29 20.69 -1.44
N ASP A 75 -19.94 19.44 -1.71
CA ASP A 75 -20.27 18.75 -2.96
C ASP A 75 -21.69 18.16 -2.95
N GLU A 76 -22.68 19.05 -2.98
CA GLU A 76 -24.10 18.66 -3.02
C GLU A 76 -24.48 17.95 -4.33
N ASP A 77 -23.78 18.24 -5.43
CA ASP A 77 -24.01 17.58 -6.72
C ASP A 77 -23.72 16.07 -6.61
N ALA A 78 -22.56 15.69 -6.07
CA ALA A 78 -22.21 14.29 -5.86
C ALA A 78 -23.22 13.58 -4.94
N THR A 79 -23.66 14.27 -3.88
CA THR A 79 -24.68 13.75 -2.96
C THR A 79 -25.98 13.40 -3.71
N ASN A 80 -26.48 14.32 -4.54
CA ASN A 80 -27.72 14.13 -5.28
C ASN A 80 -27.58 12.99 -6.29
N TYR A 81 -26.48 12.95 -7.04
CA TYR A 81 -26.24 11.88 -8.01
C TYR A 81 -26.11 10.51 -7.35
N TRP A 82 -25.52 10.41 -6.15
CA TRP A 82 -25.50 9.15 -5.39
C TRP A 82 -26.90 8.68 -4.98
N LYS A 83 -27.72 9.60 -4.46
CA LYS A 83 -29.10 9.29 -4.04
C LYS A 83 -30.01 8.87 -5.19
N GLU A 84 -29.69 9.25 -6.42
CA GLU A 84 -30.39 8.82 -7.63
C GLU A 84 -30.01 7.40 -8.08
N GLN A 85 -28.94 6.80 -7.53
CA GLN A 85 -28.47 5.50 -7.97
C GLN A 85 -29.40 4.34 -7.54
N PRO A 86 -29.66 3.35 -8.42
CA PRO A 86 -30.56 2.25 -8.09
C PRO A 86 -30.10 1.45 -6.87
N GLY A 87 -30.97 1.35 -5.86
CA GLY A 87 -30.70 0.58 -4.65
C GLY A 87 -29.78 1.26 -3.63
N MET A 88 -29.30 2.47 -3.89
CA MET A 88 -28.53 3.25 -2.92
C MET A 88 -29.41 3.64 -1.73
N ASP A 89 -28.96 3.35 -0.51
CA ASP A 89 -29.59 3.87 0.71
C ASP A 89 -29.11 5.31 0.95
N PRO A 90 -29.99 6.32 1.00
CA PRO A 90 -29.58 7.70 1.25
C PRO A 90 -28.83 7.92 2.57
N SER A 91 -28.99 7.04 3.56
CA SER A 91 -28.24 7.08 4.82
C SER A 91 -26.80 6.59 4.71
N HIS A 92 -26.45 5.91 3.61
CA HIS A 92 -25.10 5.45 3.30
C HIS A 92 -24.27 6.48 2.53
N VAL A 93 -24.85 7.64 2.19
CA VAL A 93 -24.15 8.79 1.59
C VAL A 93 -23.68 9.73 2.71
N LEU A 94 -22.38 9.67 3.01
CA LEU A 94 -21.76 10.28 4.17
C LEU A 94 -20.89 11.48 3.79
N TYR A 95 -20.79 12.48 4.65
CA TYR A 95 -19.98 13.69 4.39
C TYR A 95 -18.67 13.65 5.19
N PHE A 96 -17.53 13.91 4.55
CA PHE A 96 -16.24 14.10 5.24
C PHE A 96 -15.48 15.33 4.76
N GLY A 97 -14.51 15.73 5.59
CA GLY A 97 -13.67 16.92 5.41
C GLY A 97 -12.57 16.75 4.36
N ARG A 98 -11.68 17.75 4.29
CA ARG A 98 -10.57 17.77 3.32
C ARG A 98 -9.60 16.61 3.43
N LYS A 99 -9.45 16.05 4.63
CA LYS A 99 -8.53 14.92 4.87
C LYS A 99 -8.89 13.72 4.01
N ASP A 100 -10.19 13.45 3.86
CA ASP A 100 -10.69 12.22 3.26
C ASP A 100 -11.31 12.49 1.88
N ASN A 101 -12.06 13.59 1.70
CA ASN A 101 -12.78 13.87 0.45
C ASN A 101 -12.26 15.08 -0.35
N PHE A 102 -11.01 15.50 -0.16
CA PHE A 102 -10.38 16.51 -1.02
C PHE A 102 -9.02 16.03 -1.51
N TRP A 103 -8.94 15.72 -2.81
CA TRP A 103 -7.76 15.09 -3.39
C TRP A 103 -6.80 16.12 -3.99
N GLU A 104 -5.51 15.94 -3.71
CA GLU A 104 -4.42 16.80 -4.17
C GLU A 104 -3.18 15.96 -4.47
N MET A 105 -2.67 16.03 -5.70
CA MET A 105 -1.46 15.28 -6.10
C MET A 105 -0.21 15.75 -5.36
N ALA A 106 -0.10 17.07 -5.13
CA ALA A 106 1.06 17.71 -4.53
C ALA A 106 0.64 18.99 -3.78
N GLU A 107 1.62 19.77 -3.30
CA GLU A 107 1.36 21.06 -2.64
C GLU A 107 0.74 22.11 -3.56
N THR A 108 0.97 21.98 -4.88
CA THR A 108 0.39 22.80 -5.94
C THR A 108 -0.04 21.92 -7.12
N GLY A 109 -0.94 22.44 -7.96
CA GLY A 109 -1.43 21.76 -9.16
C GLY A 109 -2.92 21.38 -9.12
N PRO A 110 -3.38 20.58 -10.10
CA PRO A 110 -4.79 20.18 -10.22
C PRO A 110 -5.28 19.41 -8.98
N CYS A 111 -6.47 19.78 -8.50
CA CYS A 111 -7.11 19.22 -7.32
C CYS A 111 -8.64 19.36 -7.40
N GLY A 112 -9.34 18.75 -6.44
CA GLY A 112 -10.78 18.87 -6.35
C GLY A 112 -11.40 18.02 -5.25
N PRO A 113 -12.71 18.17 -5.00
CA PRO A 113 -13.44 17.23 -4.17
C PRO A 113 -13.37 15.83 -4.79
N CYS A 114 -13.39 14.82 -3.94
CA CYS A 114 -13.51 13.44 -4.38
C CYS A 114 -14.61 12.73 -3.62
N SER A 115 -15.08 11.63 -4.19
CA SER A 115 -16.07 10.76 -3.58
C SER A 115 -15.53 9.34 -3.57
N GLU A 116 -15.50 8.72 -2.39
CA GLU A 116 -14.99 7.37 -2.25
C GLU A 116 -16.16 6.40 -2.07
N ILE A 117 -15.99 5.18 -2.57
CA ILE A 117 -16.89 4.06 -2.37
C ILE A 117 -16.22 3.12 -1.38
N HIS A 118 -16.95 2.75 -0.34
CA HIS A 118 -16.53 1.83 0.71
C HIS A 118 -17.44 0.61 0.73
N MET A 119 -16.87 -0.54 1.05
CA MET A 119 -17.60 -1.81 1.22
C MET A 119 -17.61 -2.20 2.70
N ASP A 120 -18.80 -2.46 3.24
CA ASP A 120 -18.99 -3.10 4.54
C ASP A 120 -18.75 -4.61 4.43
N ARG A 121 -17.64 -5.06 5.00
CA ARG A 121 -17.23 -6.48 5.03
C ARG A 121 -17.89 -7.28 6.16
N GLY A 122 -18.78 -6.64 6.91
CA GLY A 122 -19.52 -7.20 8.02
C GLY A 122 -18.79 -7.08 9.37
N PRO A 123 -19.51 -7.28 10.50
CA PRO A 123 -18.95 -7.08 11.84
C PRO A 123 -17.68 -7.89 12.12
N ALA A 124 -17.57 -9.11 11.60
CA ALA A 124 -16.41 -9.99 11.80
C ALA A 124 -15.10 -9.43 11.25
N ALA A 125 -15.16 -8.45 10.32
CA ALA A 125 -13.98 -7.76 9.81
C ALA A 125 -13.52 -6.60 10.71
N CYS A 126 -14.22 -6.29 11.80
CA CYS A 126 -13.73 -5.33 12.79
C CYS A 126 -12.77 -6.00 13.76
N GLU A 127 -11.49 -5.67 13.68
CA GLU A 127 -10.42 -6.19 14.53
C GLU A 127 -10.30 -5.47 15.89
N LYS A 128 -11.07 -4.39 16.10
CA LYS A 128 -11.06 -3.56 17.32
C LYS A 128 -12.35 -3.63 18.12
N GLN A 129 -13.14 -4.70 17.95
CA GLN A 129 -14.37 -4.89 18.72
C GLN A 129 -14.09 -4.86 20.23
N GLY A 130 -14.83 -4.04 20.95
CA GLY A 130 -14.70 -3.90 22.41
C GLY A 130 -13.56 -2.99 22.89
N VAL A 131 -12.76 -2.42 21.99
CA VAL A 131 -11.76 -1.42 22.37
C VAL A 131 -12.45 -0.09 22.73
N PRO A 132 -12.22 0.48 23.93
CA PRO A 132 -12.82 1.76 24.31
C PRO A 132 -12.45 2.88 23.33
N GLY A 133 -13.44 3.63 22.85
CA GLY A 133 -13.26 4.74 21.91
C GLY A 133 -13.12 4.33 20.44
N HIS A 134 -13.20 3.04 20.11
CA HIS A 134 -13.18 2.55 18.73
C HIS A 134 -14.38 3.07 17.92
N MET A 135 -14.13 3.53 16.70
CA MET A 135 -15.14 3.99 15.74
C MET A 135 -15.28 2.98 14.59
N CYS A 136 -16.26 2.08 14.70
CA CYS A 136 -16.60 1.12 13.64
C CYS A 136 -17.51 1.75 12.60
N ALA A 137 -16.96 2.62 11.75
CA ALA A 137 -17.68 3.34 10.69
C ALA A 137 -16.76 3.56 9.47
N VAL A 138 -17.33 4.08 8.37
CA VAL A 138 -16.57 4.56 7.21
C VAL A 138 -15.55 5.62 7.66
N ASN A 139 -14.32 5.52 7.15
CA ASN A 139 -13.16 6.33 7.57
C ASN A 139 -12.88 6.29 9.09
N GLY A 140 -13.38 5.25 9.76
CA GLY A 140 -13.06 4.91 11.13
C GLY A 140 -11.70 4.21 11.26
N ASP A 141 -11.43 3.65 12.44
CA ASP A 141 -10.12 3.10 12.77
C ASP A 141 -10.04 1.57 12.67
N CYS A 142 -10.95 0.93 11.91
CA CYS A 142 -10.92 -0.51 11.65
C CYS A 142 -11.08 -0.88 10.18
N THR A 143 -10.84 -2.15 9.87
CA THR A 143 -10.83 -2.68 8.49
C THR A 143 -12.18 -3.16 7.96
N ARG A 144 -13.28 -2.93 8.70
CA ARG A 144 -14.64 -3.35 8.29
C ARG A 144 -15.14 -2.59 7.06
N TYR A 145 -14.99 -1.26 7.06
CA TYR A 145 -15.42 -0.39 5.96
C TYR A 145 -14.22 -0.10 5.08
N LEU A 146 -14.00 -0.95 4.08
CA LEU A 146 -12.83 -0.86 3.21
C LEU A 146 -13.11 0.08 2.03
N GLU A 147 -12.29 1.12 1.86
CA GLU A 147 -12.29 1.95 0.65
C GLU A 147 -11.88 1.10 -0.57
N ILE A 148 -12.73 1.05 -1.59
CA ILE A 148 -12.52 0.24 -2.80
C ILE A 148 -12.25 1.09 -4.04
N TRP A 149 -12.84 2.28 -4.14
CA TRP A 149 -12.75 3.13 -5.32
C TRP A 149 -12.84 4.60 -4.93
N ASN A 150 -11.91 5.43 -5.39
CA ASN A 150 -11.95 6.88 -5.26
C ASN A 150 -12.26 7.54 -6.60
N LEU A 151 -13.24 8.45 -6.63
CA LEU A 151 -13.64 9.24 -7.80
C LEU A 151 -13.27 10.71 -7.53
N VAL A 152 -12.19 11.18 -8.16
CA VAL A 152 -11.70 12.55 -8.02
C VAL A 152 -12.31 13.45 -9.09
N PHE A 153 -12.92 14.54 -8.65
CA PHE A 153 -13.57 15.52 -9.51
C PHE A 153 -12.71 16.77 -9.62
N ILE A 154 -11.70 16.70 -10.48
CA ILE A 154 -10.70 17.75 -10.66
C ILE A 154 -11.40 19.00 -11.22
N GLN A 155 -11.37 20.09 -10.45
CA GLN A 155 -12.05 21.35 -10.80
C GLN A 155 -11.27 22.61 -10.40
N TYR A 156 -10.20 22.45 -9.62
CA TYR A 156 -9.36 23.55 -9.15
C TYR A 156 -7.89 23.31 -9.50
N ASN A 157 -7.13 24.38 -9.61
CA ASN A 157 -5.69 24.40 -9.55
C ASN A 157 -5.28 25.06 -8.23
N ARG A 158 -4.58 24.31 -7.36
CA ARG A 158 -4.03 24.86 -6.13
C ARG A 158 -2.76 25.66 -6.43
N VAL A 159 -2.80 26.95 -6.13
CA VAL A 159 -1.67 27.85 -6.34
C VAL A 159 -0.89 28.04 -5.04
N SER A 160 -1.55 27.94 -3.88
CA SER A 160 -0.92 28.02 -2.56
C SER A 160 -1.74 27.25 -1.53
N LEU A 161 -1.29 27.25 -0.26
CA LEU A 161 -2.00 26.55 0.82
C LEU A 161 -3.47 26.97 0.97
N THR A 162 -3.80 28.22 0.61
CA THR A 162 -5.13 28.81 0.80
C THR A 162 -5.83 29.23 -0.50
N GLN A 163 -5.17 29.16 -1.66
CA GLN A 163 -5.70 29.64 -2.93
C GLN A 163 -5.96 28.49 -3.92
N PHE A 164 -7.20 28.43 -4.40
CA PHE A 164 -7.71 27.45 -5.35
C PHE A 164 -8.36 28.20 -6.53
N ASP A 165 -7.72 28.14 -7.69
CA ASP A 165 -8.20 28.80 -8.90
C ASP A 165 -9.03 27.80 -9.72
N PRO A 166 -10.27 28.14 -10.15
CA PRO A 166 -11.06 27.25 -11.00
C PRO A 166 -10.34 26.91 -12.31
N LEU A 167 -10.45 25.66 -12.74
CA LEU A 167 -9.93 25.22 -14.04
C LEU A 167 -10.87 25.66 -15.18
N ALA A 168 -10.32 25.80 -16.39
CA ALA A 168 -11.10 26.14 -17.59
C ALA A 168 -12.08 25.02 -17.99
N ALA A 169 -11.76 23.78 -17.64
CA ALA A 169 -12.61 22.61 -17.82
C ALA A 169 -12.50 21.71 -16.58
N THR A 170 -13.55 20.93 -16.31
CA THR A 170 -13.56 19.93 -15.26
C THR A 170 -13.09 18.58 -15.79
N HIS A 171 -12.44 17.80 -14.94
CA HIS A 171 -11.91 16.49 -15.29
C HIS A 171 -12.32 15.44 -14.25
N VAL A 172 -12.22 14.17 -14.63
CA VAL A 172 -12.44 13.03 -13.74
C VAL A 172 -11.18 12.19 -13.74
N ASP A 173 -10.77 11.76 -12.55
CA ASP A 173 -9.70 10.78 -12.32
C ASP A 173 -10.22 9.78 -11.30
N THR A 174 -10.33 8.51 -11.68
CA THR A 174 -10.79 7.45 -10.75
C THR A 174 -9.67 6.45 -10.49
N GLY A 175 -9.66 5.90 -9.27
CA GLY A 175 -8.70 4.90 -8.86
C GLY A 175 -9.32 3.84 -7.96
N MET A 176 -9.32 2.60 -8.43
CA MET A 176 -9.74 1.41 -7.69
C MET A 176 -8.56 0.44 -7.58
N GLY A 177 -8.24 0.02 -6.36
CA GLY A 177 -7.18 -0.98 -6.14
C GLY A 177 -7.64 -2.37 -6.57
N LEU A 178 -6.99 -2.94 -7.59
CA LEU A 178 -7.33 -4.28 -8.11
C LEU A 178 -7.25 -5.34 -7.00
N ASP A 179 -6.18 -5.32 -6.21
CA ASP A 179 -5.98 -6.26 -5.11
C ASP A 179 -7.13 -6.25 -4.09
N ARG A 180 -7.67 -5.06 -3.78
CA ARG A 180 -8.78 -4.88 -2.85
C ARG A 180 -10.10 -5.40 -3.43
N ILE A 181 -10.41 -5.03 -4.67
CA ILE A 181 -11.67 -5.48 -5.28
C ILE A 181 -11.67 -6.99 -5.52
N VAL A 182 -10.54 -7.57 -5.92
CA VAL A 182 -10.41 -9.03 -6.09
C VAL A 182 -10.61 -9.77 -4.76
N SER A 183 -10.08 -9.24 -3.64
CA SER A 183 -10.30 -9.87 -2.33
C SER A 183 -11.76 -9.85 -1.92
N ILE A 184 -12.50 -8.79 -2.24
CA ILE A 184 -13.95 -8.72 -2.02
C ILE A 184 -14.69 -9.72 -2.91
N MET A 185 -14.42 -9.72 -4.22
CA MET A 185 -15.08 -10.59 -5.19
C MET A 185 -14.85 -12.09 -4.90
N GLN A 186 -13.70 -12.43 -4.32
CA GLN A 186 -13.35 -13.80 -3.92
C GLN A 186 -13.68 -14.13 -2.47
N ASN A 187 -14.37 -13.22 -1.75
CA ASN A 187 -14.71 -13.35 -0.35
C ASN A 187 -13.51 -13.73 0.54
N LYS A 188 -12.39 -13.04 0.34
CA LYS A 188 -11.15 -13.20 1.11
C LYS A 188 -11.04 -12.11 2.17
N ASN A 189 -10.54 -12.49 3.34
CA ASN A 189 -10.28 -11.56 4.42
C ASN A 189 -8.98 -10.75 4.22
N SER A 190 -8.13 -11.14 3.27
CA SER A 190 -6.85 -10.51 2.99
C SER A 190 -6.53 -10.49 1.50
N ASN A 191 -5.90 -9.40 1.03
CA ASN A 191 -5.43 -9.28 -0.35
C ASN A 191 -4.42 -10.39 -0.68
N TYR A 192 -3.62 -10.81 0.30
CA TYR A 192 -2.61 -11.87 0.17
C TYR A 192 -3.20 -13.29 0.05
N ARG A 193 -4.52 -13.45 0.20
CA ARG A 193 -5.24 -14.73 0.05
C ARG A 193 -6.02 -14.83 -1.26
N THR A 194 -5.85 -13.87 -2.16
CA THR A 194 -6.40 -13.89 -3.51
C THR A 194 -5.54 -14.76 -4.43
N ASP A 195 -6.09 -15.15 -5.57
CA ASP A 195 -5.34 -15.77 -6.66
C ASP A 195 -4.18 -14.91 -7.20
N LEU A 196 -4.24 -13.59 -7.05
CA LEU A 196 -3.15 -12.67 -7.45
C LEU A 196 -1.86 -12.85 -6.62
N LEU A 197 -2.01 -13.10 -5.31
CA LEU A 197 -0.89 -13.04 -4.35
C LEU A 197 -0.63 -14.35 -3.61
N TYR A 198 -1.66 -15.18 -3.40
CA TYR A 198 -1.50 -16.45 -2.69
C TYR A 198 -0.49 -17.40 -3.36
N PRO A 199 -0.35 -17.47 -4.71
CA PRO A 199 0.70 -18.27 -5.32
C PRO A 199 2.13 -17.87 -4.89
N LEU A 200 2.38 -16.59 -4.65
CA LEU A 200 3.67 -16.11 -4.15
C LEU A 200 3.85 -16.54 -2.68
N VAL A 201 2.81 -16.36 -1.87
CA VAL A 201 2.78 -16.78 -0.46
C VAL A 201 3.04 -18.27 -0.32
N ASP A 202 2.36 -19.11 -1.11
CA ASP A 202 2.53 -20.56 -1.09
C ASP A 202 3.92 -21.00 -1.58
N ARG A 203 4.49 -20.27 -2.55
CA ARG A 203 5.88 -20.48 -2.98
C ARG A 203 6.87 -20.20 -1.84
N ILE A 204 6.68 -19.11 -1.09
CA ILE A 204 7.51 -18.77 0.08
C ILE A 204 7.37 -19.86 1.16
N ARG A 205 6.15 -20.27 1.47
CA ARG A 205 5.85 -21.36 2.43
C ARG A 205 6.56 -22.65 2.05
N SER A 206 6.50 -23.03 0.78
CA SER A 206 7.15 -24.22 0.26
C SER A 206 8.67 -24.14 0.36
N LEU A 207 9.27 -22.97 0.06
CA LEU A 207 10.72 -22.77 0.21
C LEU A 207 11.17 -22.79 1.67
N ALA A 208 10.34 -22.29 2.59
CA ALA A 208 10.60 -22.30 4.03
C ALA A 208 10.32 -23.66 4.68
N ASN A 209 9.81 -24.64 3.93
CA ASN A 209 9.38 -25.95 4.42
C ASN A 209 8.41 -25.85 5.61
N LYS A 210 7.41 -24.96 5.50
CA LYS A 210 6.40 -24.70 6.53
C LYS A 210 5.04 -25.27 6.15
N THR A 211 4.29 -25.70 7.17
CA THR A 211 2.87 -26.05 7.04
C THR A 211 2.02 -24.78 6.85
N VAL A 212 0.75 -24.94 6.47
CA VAL A 212 -0.17 -23.79 6.35
C VAL A 212 -0.45 -23.20 7.73
N GLU A 213 -0.54 -24.04 8.75
CA GLU A 213 -0.78 -23.63 10.14
C GLU A 213 0.39 -22.80 10.69
N GLU A 214 1.64 -23.21 10.42
CA GLU A 214 2.82 -22.42 10.81
C GLU A 214 2.89 -21.08 10.07
N MET A 215 2.52 -21.05 8.79
CA MET A 215 2.46 -19.83 8.00
C MET A 215 1.39 -18.87 8.53
N ASP A 216 0.20 -19.38 8.81
CA ASP A 216 -0.93 -18.59 9.32
C ASP A 216 -0.65 -18.03 10.73
N ALA A 217 0.07 -18.78 11.58
CA ALA A 217 0.49 -18.33 12.90
C ALA A 217 1.50 -17.16 12.86
N ASN A 218 2.23 -16.99 11.76
CA ASN A 218 3.18 -15.90 11.57
C ASN A 218 3.15 -15.41 10.11
N PHE A 219 2.04 -14.78 9.73
CA PHE A 219 1.78 -14.44 8.32
C PHE A 219 2.55 -13.21 7.82
N THR A 220 2.99 -12.33 8.71
CA THR A 220 3.67 -11.06 8.38
C THR A 220 4.88 -11.23 7.44
N PRO A 221 5.87 -12.12 7.69
CA PRO A 221 6.97 -12.33 6.76
C PRO A 221 6.52 -12.73 5.36
N TYR A 222 5.49 -13.56 5.24
CA TYR A 222 4.96 -14.01 3.94
C TYR A 222 4.35 -12.84 3.16
N ARG A 223 3.59 -11.97 3.84
CA ARG A 223 3.02 -10.75 3.25
C ARG A 223 4.12 -9.82 2.72
N VAL A 224 5.11 -9.52 3.56
CA VAL A 224 6.23 -8.63 3.18
C VAL A 224 7.01 -9.18 2.00
N ILE A 225 7.40 -10.46 2.05
CA ILE A 225 8.20 -11.07 0.98
C ILE A 225 7.41 -11.12 -0.34
N ALA A 226 6.13 -11.50 -0.31
CA ALA A 226 5.30 -11.58 -1.51
C ALA A 226 5.12 -10.20 -2.16
N ASP A 227 4.74 -9.19 -1.37
CA ASP A 227 4.57 -7.82 -1.85
C ASP A 227 5.89 -7.24 -2.39
N HIS A 228 6.95 -7.30 -1.60
CA HIS A 228 8.23 -6.69 -1.97
C HIS A 228 8.85 -7.36 -3.19
N THR A 229 8.72 -8.70 -3.32
CA THR A 229 9.20 -9.40 -4.52
C THR A 229 8.42 -8.99 -5.76
N ARG A 230 7.09 -8.83 -5.64
CA ARG A 230 6.26 -8.30 -6.73
C ARG A 230 6.73 -6.89 -7.12
N ALA A 231 6.91 -6.00 -6.15
CA ALA A 231 7.33 -4.62 -6.39
C ALA A 231 8.68 -4.51 -7.11
N VAL A 232 9.70 -5.24 -6.66
CA VAL A 232 11.04 -5.18 -7.26
C VAL A 232 11.10 -5.90 -8.61
N THR A 233 10.25 -6.92 -8.83
CA THR A 233 10.09 -7.56 -10.14
C THR A 233 9.62 -6.55 -11.18
N PHE A 234 8.60 -5.75 -10.85
CA PHE A 234 8.13 -4.68 -11.72
C PHE A 234 9.15 -3.55 -11.88
N LEU A 235 9.81 -3.09 -10.80
CA LEU A 235 10.85 -2.06 -10.90
C LEU A 235 11.98 -2.46 -11.84
N ILE A 236 12.52 -3.67 -11.67
CA ILE A 236 13.61 -4.17 -12.51
C ILE A 236 13.11 -4.43 -13.93
N GLY A 237 11.87 -4.93 -14.07
CA GLY A 237 11.18 -5.07 -15.35
C GLY A 237 11.07 -3.75 -16.12
N ASP A 238 10.88 -2.63 -15.41
CA ASP A 238 10.84 -1.27 -15.97
C ASP A 238 12.25 -0.63 -16.09
N GLY A 239 13.33 -1.40 -15.85
CA GLY A 239 14.72 -0.99 -16.07
C GLY A 239 15.42 -0.36 -14.87
N VAL A 240 14.85 -0.44 -13.66
CA VAL A 240 15.53 0.02 -12.43
C VAL A 240 16.57 -0.99 -11.98
N VAL A 241 17.80 -0.54 -11.76
CA VAL A 241 18.91 -1.38 -11.28
C VAL A 241 19.19 -1.06 -9.82
N PRO A 242 19.25 -2.03 -8.90
CA PRO A 242 19.55 -1.79 -7.48
C PRO A 242 20.86 -1.00 -7.27
N GLY A 243 20.80 0.07 -6.47
CA GLY A 243 21.87 1.07 -6.36
C GLY A 243 21.83 1.87 -5.05
N ASN A 244 22.60 2.96 -4.97
CA ASN A 244 22.76 3.76 -3.75
C ASN A 244 21.97 5.09 -3.77
N MET A 245 21.31 5.44 -4.88
CA MET A 245 20.68 6.76 -5.04
C MET A 245 19.30 6.67 -5.68
N GLY A 246 18.39 7.55 -5.25
CA GLY A 246 17.05 7.71 -5.81
C GLY A 246 16.28 6.39 -5.92
N ARG A 247 15.61 6.16 -7.05
CA ARG A 247 14.84 4.93 -7.31
C ARG A 247 15.67 3.65 -7.23
N ASN A 248 16.97 3.72 -7.52
CA ASN A 248 17.86 2.57 -7.44
C ASN A 248 18.10 2.15 -5.98
N TYR A 249 18.17 3.13 -5.06
CA TYR A 249 18.21 2.88 -3.62
C TYR A 249 16.91 2.25 -3.11
N ILE A 250 15.76 2.80 -3.52
CA ILE A 250 14.44 2.26 -3.16
C ILE A 250 14.35 0.78 -3.58
N CYS A 251 14.69 0.47 -4.84
CA CYS A 251 14.71 -0.92 -5.32
C CYS A 251 15.60 -1.82 -4.46
N ARG A 252 16.81 -1.37 -4.14
CA ARG A 252 17.72 -2.10 -3.25
C ARG A 252 17.13 -2.30 -1.85
N MET A 253 16.57 -1.26 -1.24
CA MET A 253 16.02 -1.29 0.12
C MET A 253 14.89 -2.32 0.21
N ILE A 254 13.97 -2.32 -0.77
CA ILE A 254 12.84 -3.27 -0.82
C ILE A 254 13.36 -4.73 -0.96
N ILE A 255 14.36 -4.97 -1.81
CA ILE A 255 15.00 -6.30 -1.94
C ILE A 255 15.58 -6.75 -0.59
N ARG A 256 16.34 -5.88 0.09
CA ARG A 256 17.00 -6.20 1.36
C ARG A 256 16.01 -6.45 2.48
N ARG A 257 14.92 -5.69 2.52
CA ARG A 257 13.83 -5.89 3.48
C ARG A 257 13.13 -7.24 3.26
N ALA A 258 12.84 -7.62 2.01
CA ALA A 258 12.33 -8.95 1.69
C ALA A 258 13.30 -10.07 2.12
N ALA A 259 14.58 -9.92 1.81
CA ALA A 259 15.62 -10.89 2.19
C ALA A 259 15.74 -11.06 3.72
N ARG A 260 15.65 -9.97 4.49
CA ARG A 260 15.61 -10.01 5.97
C ARG A 260 14.44 -10.85 6.47
N PHE A 261 13.23 -10.61 5.96
CA PHE A 261 12.06 -11.41 6.37
C PHE A 261 12.20 -12.87 5.92
N GLY A 262 12.87 -13.14 4.81
CA GLY A 262 13.25 -14.50 4.40
C GLY A 262 14.15 -15.19 5.42
N ALA A 263 15.17 -14.50 5.91
CA ALA A 263 16.07 -15.03 6.94
C ALA A 263 15.31 -15.41 8.23
N LYS A 264 14.29 -14.64 8.62
CA LYS A 264 13.40 -14.98 9.75
C LYS A 264 12.61 -16.27 9.55
N LEU A 265 12.34 -16.66 8.31
CA LEU A 265 11.72 -17.93 7.94
C LEU A 265 12.74 -19.07 7.78
N GLY A 266 14.04 -18.80 8.02
CA GLY A 266 15.12 -19.77 7.82
C GLY A 266 15.62 -19.87 6.37
N LEU A 267 15.26 -18.92 5.50
CA LEU A 267 15.77 -18.87 4.13
C LEU A 267 17.14 -18.20 4.11
N THR A 268 18.20 -19.00 4.02
CA THR A 268 19.60 -18.54 4.03
C THR A 268 20.23 -18.45 2.63
N GLU A 269 19.68 -19.17 1.66
CA GLU A 269 20.11 -19.13 0.26
C GLU A 269 19.24 -18.16 -0.56
N PRO A 270 19.75 -17.57 -1.66
CA PRO A 270 18.97 -16.68 -2.52
C PRO A 270 17.67 -17.33 -3.00
N PHE A 271 16.56 -16.61 -2.80
CA PHE A 271 15.22 -17.16 -2.99
C PHE A 271 14.26 -16.20 -3.71
N LEU A 272 14.52 -14.89 -3.72
CA LEU A 272 13.61 -13.90 -4.31
C LEU A 272 13.42 -14.13 -5.81
N ALA A 273 14.47 -14.55 -6.53
CA ALA A 273 14.37 -14.92 -7.94
C ALA A 273 13.32 -16.03 -8.19
N LYS A 274 13.24 -17.03 -7.30
CA LYS A 274 12.27 -18.15 -7.41
C LYS A 274 10.82 -17.70 -7.19
N ILE A 275 10.62 -16.60 -6.47
CA ILE A 275 9.31 -15.99 -6.24
C ILE A 275 8.98 -15.04 -7.39
N ALA A 276 9.96 -14.29 -7.88
CA ALA A 276 9.83 -13.44 -9.07
C ALA A 276 9.42 -14.24 -10.32
N GLU A 277 9.86 -15.50 -10.47
CA GLU A 277 9.32 -16.39 -11.51
C GLU A 277 7.79 -16.54 -11.44
N VAL A 278 7.23 -16.65 -10.22
CA VAL A 278 5.77 -16.72 -10.03
C VAL A 278 5.12 -15.40 -10.40
N VAL A 279 5.74 -14.27 -10.04
CA VAL A 279 5.26 -12.94 -10.45
C VAL A 279 5.23 -12.83 -11.97
N ILE A 280 6.32 -13.20 -12.66
CA ILE A 280 6.39 -13.12 -14.12
C ILE A 280 5.32 -14.03 -14.75
N ASN A 281 5.10 -15.23 -14.22
CA ASN A 281 4.07 -16.13 -14.73
C ASN A 281 2.64 -15.60 -14.50
N ASN A 282 2.38 -14.96 -13.35
CA ASN A 282 1.06 -14.42 -13.02
C ASN A 282 0.73 -13.15 -13.83
N TYR A 283 1.73 -12.32 -14.13
CA TYR A 283 1.54 -10.98 -14.68
C TYR A 283 2.04 -10.82 -16.13
N GLY A 284 2.80 -11.78 -16.66
CA GLY A 284 3.52 -11.67 -17.94
C GLY A 284 2.63 -11.53 -19.18
N GLU A 285 1.38 -12.00 -19.12
CA GLU A 285 0.41 -11.79 -20.20
C GLU A 285 -0.01 -10.32 -20.30
N ALA A 286 -0.37 -9.71 -19.17
CA ALA A 286 -0.77 -8.30 -19.09
C ALA A 286 0.42 -7.34 -19.20
N TYR A 287 1.61 -7.78 -18.76
CA TYR A 287 2.85 -7.01 -18.73
C TYR A 287 4.00 -7.76 -19.43
N PRO A 288 4.02 -7.82 -20.78
CA PRO A 288 5.01 -8.58 -21.54
C PRO A 288 6.47 -8.16 -21.30
N GLU A 289 6.70 -6.94 -20.80
CA GLU A 289 8.02 -6.47 -20.40
C GLU A 289 8.66 -7.32 -19.29
N LEU A 290 7.85 -7.94 -18.43
CA LEU A 290 8.34 -8.84 -17.38
C LEU A 290 8.99 -10.09 -17.98
N GLU A 291 8.37 -10.68 -19.01
CA GLU A 291 8.94 -11.81 -19.73
C GLU A 291 10.18 -11.41 -20.53
N LYS A 292 10.10 -10.28 -21.23
CA LYS A 292 11.22 -9.73 -22.01
C LYS A 292 12.46 -9.49 -21.14
N ASN A 293 12.25 -9.03 -19.90
CA ASN A 293 13.33 -8.69 -18.96
C ASN A 293 13.55 -9.78 -17.90
N ARG A 294 12.99 -10.98 -18.06
CA ARG A 294 13.08 -12.10 -17.08
C ARG A 294 14.49 -12.35 -16.60
N ILE A 295 15.46 -12.52 -17.50
CA ILE A 295 16.86 -12.78 -17.14
C ILE A 295 17.42 -11.66 -16.26
N ALA A 296 17.20 -10.40 -16.66
CA ALA A 296 17.68 -9.25 -15.90
C ALA A 296 17.05 -9.18 -14.50
N ILE A 297 15.75 -9.44 -14.38
CA ILE A 297 15.03 -9.48 -13.10
C ILE A 297 15.67 -10.51 -12.16
N LEU A 298 15.79 -11.76 -12.62
CA LEU A 298 16.30 -12.87 -11.81
C LEU A 298 17.76 -12.67 -11.39
N ASP A 299 18.60 -12.17 -12.30
CA ASP A 299 20.02 -11.90 -12.03
C ASP A 299 20.23 -10.76 -11.03
N ASN A 300 19.48 -9.65 -11.18
CA ASN A 300 19.58 -8.51 -10.28
C ASN A 300 19.16 -8.89 -8.85
N LEU A 301 18.05 -9.62 -8.71
CA LEU A 301 17.57 -10.13 -7.43
C LEU A 301 18.61 -11.03 -6.75
N THR A 302 19.06 -12.06 -7.48
CA THR A 302 20.05 -13.02 -6.96
C THR A 302 21.35 -12.34 -6.55
N ARG A 303 21.85 -11.39 -7.35
CA ARG A 303 23.09 -10.68 -7.07
C ARG A 303 22.96 -9.80 -5.84
N GLU A 304 21.85 -9.08 -5.67
CA GLU A 304 21.65 -8.22 -4.51
C GLU A 304 21.42 -9.04 -3.23
N GLU A 305 20.68 -10.16 -3.27
CA GLU A 305 20.54 -11.08 -2.13
C GLU A 305 21.91 -11.60 -1.66
N LYS A 306 22.75 -12.08 -2.59
CA LYS A 306 24.11 -12.57 -2.27
C LYS A 306 24.98 -11.46 -1.70
N ARG A 307 24.86 -10.23 -2.21
CA ARG A 307 25.61 -9.08 -1.71
C ARG A 307 25.16 -8.72 -0.30
N PHE A 308 23.85 -8.69 -0.06
CA PHE A 308 23.27 -8.33 1.22
C PHE A 308 23.59 -9.36 2.30
N ALA A 309 23.50 -10.66 2.01
CA ALA A 309 23.82 -11.72 2.96
C ALA A 309 25.24 -11.56 3.56
N ARG A 310 26.22 -11.13 2.76
CA ARG A 310 27.59 -10.86 3.23
C ARG A 310 27.70 -9.66 4.17
N THR A 311 26.83 -8.67 4.04
CA THR A 311 26.83 -7.43 4.83
C THR A 311 26.00 -7.57 6.11
N VAL A 312 24.96 -8.40 6.07
CA VAL A 312 23.99 -8.62 7.16
C VAL A 312 24.64 -9.28 8.38
N GLU A 313 25.50 -10.28 8.18
CA GLU A 313 26.08 -11.06 9.28
C GLU A 313 26.85 -10.16 10.26
N GLU A 314 27.54 -9.13 9.76
CA GLU A 314 28.29 -8.17 10.58
C GLU A 314 27.40 -7.06 11.17
N GLY A 315 26.43 -6.56 10.39
CA GLY A 315 25.59 -5.43 10.81
C GLY A 315 24.52 -5.76 11.85
N TYR A 316 23.90 -6.95 11.77
CA TYR A 316 22.86 -7.34 12.73
C TYR A 316 23.42 -7.65 14.11
N GLY A 317 24.60 -8.26 14.19
CA GLY A 317 25.25 -8.51 15.48
C GLY A 317 25.49 -7.20 16.23
N TYR A 318 26.03 -6.18 15.54
CA TYR A 318 26.24 -4.87 16.16
C TYR A 318 24.93 -4.16 16.51
N LEU A 319 23.91 -4.22 15.66
CA LEU A 319 22.60 -3.67 15.99
C LEU A 319 22.00 -4.33 17.24
N ASP A 320 22.05 -5.66 17.35
CA ASP A 320 21.55 -6.38 18.52
C ASP A 320 22.32 -5.98 19.80
N GLU A 321 23.63 -5.78 19.71
CA GLU A 321 24.43 -5.25 20.83
C GLU A 321 23.95 -3.86 21.27
N LEU A 322 23.75 -2.94 20.32
CA LEU A 322 23.28 -1.58 20.57
C LEU A 322 21.88 -1.55 21.20
N LEU A 323 20.94 -2.36 20.69
CA LEU A 323 19.57 -2.42 21.23
C LEU A 323 19.55 -3.07 22.62
N ASN A 324 20.40 -4.08 22.86
CA ASN A 324 20.53 -4.69 24.18
C ASN A 324 21.14 -3.72 25.21
N GLU A 325 22.13 -2.93 24.82
CA GLU A 325 22.69 -1.86 25.67
C GLU A 325 21.63 -0.79 25.99
N LEU A 326 20.87 -0.37 24.99
CA LEU A 326 19.78 0.60 25.15
C LEU A 326 18.73 0.11 26.15
N LYS A 327 18.32 -1.16 26.05
CA LYS A 327 17.40 -1.78 27.01
C LYS A 327 17.98 -1.85 28.42
N LYS A 328 19.26 -2.20 28.57
CA LYS A 328 19.94 -2.27 29.89
C LYS A 328 20.00 -0.91 30.59
N THR A 329 20.12 0.16 29.81
CA THR A 329 20.15 1.54 30.31
C THR A 329 18.75 2.14 30.49
N GLY A 330 17.68 1.40 30.16
CA GLY A 330 16.30 1.85 30.26
C GLY A 330 15.87 2.84 29.17
N GLY A 331 16.68 3.00 28.12
CA GLY A 331 16.38 3.84 26.97
C GLY A 331 15.33 3.22 26.04
N LYS A 332 14.64 4.07 25.27
CA LYS A 332 13.65 3.65 24.27
C LYS A 332 13.95 4.11 22.85
N VAL A 333 14.97 4.95 22.67
CA VAL A 333 15.32 5.55 21.38
C VAL A 333 16.81 5.31 21.12
N LEU A 334 17.13 4.61 20.03
CA LEU A 334 18.49 4.44 19.55
C LEU A 334 18.99 5.77 18.96
N ASP A 335 20.17 6.19 19.38
CA ASP A 335 20.81 7.42 18.92
C ASP A 335 21.01 7.43 17.39
N GLY A 336 20.73 8.57 16.75
CA GLY A 336 20.81 8.74 15.30
C GLY A 336 22.22 8.54 14.75
N ASN A 337 23.27 8.91 15.50
CA ASN A 337 24.65 8.68 15.06
C ASN A 337 25.01 7.20 15.07
N LYS A 338 24.50 6.43 16.05
CA LYS A 338 24.66 4.97 16.09
C LYS A 338 23.92 4.30 14.92
N ALA A 339 22.72 4.79 14.59
CA ALA A 339 22.01 4.36 13.39
C ALA A 339 22.75 4.73 12.09
N PHE A 340 23.39 5.91 12.05
CA PHE A 340 24.21 6.35 10.93
C PHE A 340 25.47 5.50 10.78
N GLU A 341 26.10 5.08 11.87
CA GLU A 341 27.22 4.14 11.87
C GLU A 341 26.82 2.77 11.28
N LEU A 342 25.66 2.23 11.68
CA LEU A 342 25.12 1.01 11.09
C LEU A 342 24.93 1.13 9.57
N TYR A 343 24.47 2.29 9.10
CA TYR A 343 24.31 2.56 7.68
C TYR A 343 25.64 2.75 6.95
N ALA A 344 26.51 3.63 7.45
CA ALA A 344 27.73 4.06 6.77
C ALA A 344 28.85 3.01 6.86
N THR A 345 29.00 2.37 8.02
CA THR A 345 30.08 1.41 8.30
C THR A 345 29.64 -0.02 8.04
N HIS A 346 28.45 -0.40 8.51
CA HIS A 346 27.96 -1.78 8.44
C HIS A 346 26.99 -2.03 7.28
N GLY A 347 26.70 -1.02 6.46
CA GLY A 347 25.86 -1.13 5.26
C GLY A 347 24.42 -1.54 5.53
N LEU A 348 23.96 -1.44 6.78
CA LEU A 348 22.60 -1.77 7.20
C LEU A 348 21.69 -0.57 6.92
N PRO A 349 20.72 -0.69 6.00
CA PRO A 349 19.80 0.41 5.70
C PRO A 349 19.07 0.90 6.96
N PHE A 350 18.86 2.21 7.05
CA PHE A 350 18.19 2.84 8.19
C PHE A 350 16.82 2.23 8.47
N GLU A 351 16.07 1.91 7.41
CA GLU A 351 14.75 1.31 7.50
C GLU A 351 14.81 -0.08 8.16
N LEU A 352 15.88 -0.86 7.93
CA LEU A 352 16.06 -2.16 8.60
C LEU A 352 16.42 -1.98 10.07
N THR A 353 17.26 -1.00 10.40
CA THR A 353 17.56 -0.63 11.79
C THR A 353 16.27 -0.27 12.53
N ARG A 354 15.41 0.54 11.91
CA ARG A 354 14.13 0.94 12.45
C ARG A 354 13.14 -0.22 12.59
N ASP A 355 13.01 -1.08 11.57
CA ASP A 355 12.13 -2.26 11.62
C ASP A 355 12.52 -3.20 12.79
N VAL A 356 13.82 -3.43 12.99
CA VAL A 356 14.32 -4.29 14.09
C VAL A 356 14.08 -3.63 15.46
N ALA A 357 14.27 -2.32 15.58
CA ALA A 357 14.01 -1.59 16.80
C ALA A 357 12.51 -1.66 17.18
N GLN A 358 11.61 -1.43 16.21
CA GLN A 358 10.16 -1.46 16.43
C GLN A 358 9.65 -2.83 16.89
N GLU A 359 10.20 -3.92 16.37
CA GLU A 359 9.86 -5.28 16.82
C GLU A 359 10.24 -5.56 18.27
N GLN A 360 11.08 -4.71 18.86
CA GLN A 360 11.53 -4.78 20.24
C GLN A 360 10.92 -3.67 21.12
N ASP A 361 9.87 -3.00 20.64
CA ASP A 361 9.23 -1.83 21.26
C ASP A 361 10.19 -0.65 21.49
N LEU A 362 11.19 -0.50 20.62
CA LEU A 362 12.17 0.58 20.59
C LEU A 362 11.97 1.47 19.36
N ASN A 363 12.48 2.68 19.43
CA ASN A 363 12.49 3.65 18.33
C ASN A 363 13.94 4.01 17.95
N VAL A 364 14.09 4.74 16.85
CA VAL A 364 15.37 5.30 16.38
C VAL A 364 15.19 6.80 16.21
N ASP A 365 16.19 7.58 16.60
CA ASP A 365 16.19 9.03 16.38
C ASP A 365 16.41 9.33 14.89
N GLU A 366 15.31 9.47 14.15
CA GLU A 366 15.32 9.75 12.71
C GLU A 366 15.82 11.16 12.39
N ALA A 367 15.67 12.13 13.31
CA ALA A 367 16.12 13.50 13.09
C ALA A 367 17.63 13.66 13.32
N GLY A 368 18.18 12.84 14.22
CA GLY A 368 19.62 12.78 14.48
C GLY A 368 20.41 11.92 13.47
N PHE A 369 19.76 10.99 12.78
CA PHE A 369 20.32 10.24 11.64
C PHE A 369 20.43 11.13 10.40
#